data_AF-A0A2V5SCE0-F1
#
_entry.id   AF-A0A2V5SCE0-F1
#
_cell.length_a   1.000
_cell.length_b   1.000
_cell.length_c   1.000
_cell.angle_alpha   90.00
_cell.angle_beta   90.00
_cell.angle_gamma   90.00
#
_symmetry.space_group_name_H-M   'P 1'
#
loop_
_entity.id
_entity.type
_entity.pdbx_description
1 polymer ?
#
loop_
_entity_poly.entity_id
_entity_poly.type
_entity_poly.pdbx_seq_one_letter_code
_entity_poly.pdbx_strand_id
1 'polypeptide(L)' 'YGVSDLFYPDHQFEKICERQNVPAIILGPRLQDYAERNKVYLHGFGSDIGNGHWNQLGHRIAGELIARDLCADGILK' A
#
# COMPACT_ATOMS: atom_id res chain seq x y z
N TYR A 1 -11.12 -13.51 18.20
CA TYR A 1 -10.12 -12.72 17.47
C TYR A 1 -10.17 -13.14 16.02
N GLY A 2 -10.41 -12.22 15.10
CA GLY A 2 -10.61 -12.55 13.70
C GLY A 2 -10.94 -11.27 12.95
N VAL A 3 -9.91 -10.64 12.39
CA VAL A 3 -10.11 -9.58 11.42
C VAL A 3 -10.49 -10.30 10.12
N SER A 4 -11.72 -10.10 9.64
CA SER A 4 -12.21 -10.73 8.40
C SER A 4 -11.54 -10.18 7.15
N ASP A 5 -10.85 -9.05 7.30
CA ASP A 5 -10.27 -8.27 6.23
C ASP A 5 -9.00 -7.58 6.74
N LEU A 6 -7.85 -8.03 6.23
CA LEU A 6 -6.55 -7.51 6.60
C LEU A 6 -6.43 -5.99 6.34
N PHE A 7 -7.21 -5.46 5.41
CA PHE A 7 -7.22 -4.06 4.99
C PHE A 7 -8.30 -3.23 5.69
N TYR A 8 -8.93 -3.75 6.75
CA TYR A 8 -9.88 -2.96 7.55
C TYR A 8 -9.32 -1.58 7.96
N PRO A 9 -8.06 -1.44 8.43
CA PRO A 9 -7.49 -0.12 8.72
C PRO A 9 -7.43 0.80 7.50
N ASP A 10 -7.02 0.29 6.34
CA ASP A 10 -6.98 1.02 5.07
C ASP A 10 -8.37 1.55 4.68
N HIS A 11 -9.41 0.69 4.75
CA HIS A 11 -10.78 1.09 4.45
C HIS A 11 -11.34 2.11 5.43
N GLN A 12 -10.98 2.02 6.70
CA GLN A 12 -11.40 3.00 7.68
C GLN A 12 -10.70 4.36 7.46
N PHE A 13 -9.43 4.34 7.06
CA PHE A 13 -8.70 5.55 6.71
C PHE A 13 -9.28 6.23 5.47
N GLU A 14 -9.54 5.47 4.40
CA GLU A 14 -10.17 5.95 3.17
C GLU A 14 -11.50 6.67 3.46
N LYS A 15 -12.40 6.04 4.23
CA LYS A 15 -13.68 6.64 4.63
C LYS A 15 -13.52 7.95 5.39
N ILE A 16 -12.49 8.08 6.23
CA ILE A 16 -12.21 9.32 6.95
C ILE A 16 -11.79 10.41 5.97
N CYS A 17 -10.85 10.10 5.08
CA CYS A 17 -10.34 11.01 4.06
C CYS A 17 -11.46 11.50 3.12
N GLU A 18 -12.33 10.60 2.65
CA GLU A 18 -13.51 10.95 1.86
C GLU A 18 -14.42 11.96 2.57
N ARG A 19 -14.76 11.69 3.84
CA ARG A 19 -15.61 12.60 4.65
C ARG A 19 -14.99 13.98 4.86
N GLN A 20 -13.66 14.06 4.88
CA GLN A 20 -12.93 15.30 5.10
C GLN A 20 -12.51 15.99 3.78
N ASN A 21 -12.86 15.43 2.62
CA ASN A 21 -12.37 15.88 1.31
C ASN A 21 -10.83 15.97 1.24
N VAL A 22 -10.15 15.02 1.86
CA VAL A 22 -8.69 14.89 1.82
C VAL A 22 -8.32 13.77 0.85
N PRO A 23 -7.50 14.02 -0.18
CA PRO A 23 -7.01 12.96 -1.05
C PRO A 23 -6.22 11.91 -0.26
N ALA A 24 -6.47 10.63 -0.53
CA ALA A 24 -5.78 9.52 0.11
C ALA A 24 -5.21 8.56 -0.93
N ILE A 25 -3.99 8.07 -0.68
CA ILE A 25 -3.35 7.03 -1.48
C ILE A 25 -3.32 5.76 -0.63
N ILE A 26 -4.19 4.80 -0.96
CA ILE A 26 -4.31 3.53 -0.24
C ILE A 26 -3.36 2.50 -0.87
N LEU A 27 -2.37 2.04 -0.10
CA LEU A 27 -1.26 1.21 -0.62
C LEU A 27 -1.41 -0.29 -0.33
N GLY A 28 -1.98 -0.68 0.81
CA GLY A 28 -1.99 -2.07 1.28
C GLY A 28 -2.51 -3.07 0.23
N PRO A 29 -3.76 -2.92 -0.24
CA PRO A 29 -4.34 -3.81 -1.25
C PRO A 29 -3.56 -3.84 -2.57
N ARG A 30 -3.00 -2.70 -3.00
CA ARG A 30 -2.25 -2.59 -4.26
C ARG A 30 -0.89 -3.27 -4.18
N LEU A 31 -0.23 -3.19 -3.03
CA LEU A 31 1.01 -3.92 -2.76
C LEU A 31 0.76 -5.43 -2.67
N GLN A 32 -0.33 -5.85 -2.03
CA GLN A 32 -0.74 -7.26 -1.99
C GLN A 32 -0.98 -7.81 -3.40
N ASP A 33 -1.74 -7.11 -4.24
CA ASP A 33 -2.00 -7.51 -5.63
C ASP A 33 -0.70 -7.64 -6.44
N TYR A 34 0.24 -6.70 -6.29
CA TYR A 34 1.57 -6.82 -6.90
C TYR A 34 2.31 -8.07 -6.42
N ALA A 35 2.36 -8.31 -5.10
CA ALA A 35 3.04 -9.45 -4.51
C ALA A 35 2.47 -10.78 -5.03
N GLU A 36 1.14 -10.89 -5.10
CA GLU A 36 0.44 -12.08 -5.56
C GLU A 36 0.62 -12.36 -7.04
N ARG A 37 0.56 -11.34 -7.88
CA ARG A 37 0.76 -11.47 -9.33
C ARG A 37 2.20 -11.87 -9.67
N ASN A 38 3.16 -11.28 -8.98
CA ASN A 38 4.58 -11.49 -9.27
C ASN A 38 5.21 -12.63 -8.45
N LYS A 39 4.48 -13.21 -7.48
CA LYS A 39 4.96 -14.27 -6.58
C LYS A 39 6.24 -13.87 -5.82
N VAL A 40 6.26 -12.66 -5.27
CA VAL A 40 7.40 -12.08 -4.53
C VAL A 40 6.97 -11.56 -3.17
N TYR A 41 7.88 -11.58 -2.19
CA TYR A 41 7.68 -10.91 -0.92
C TYR A 41 8.09 -9.43 -1.01
N LEU A 42 7.23 -8.55 -0.49
CA LEU A 42 7.49 -7.10 -0.42
C LEU A 42 7.95 -6.64 0.97
N HIS A 43 8.09 -7.55 1.92
CA HIS A 43 8.48 -7.27 3.30
C HIS A 43 9.42 -8.36 3.82
N GLY A 44 10.15 -8.00 4.87
CA GLY A 44 11.07 -8.88 5.58
C GLY A 44 12.45 -8.98 4.93
N PHE A 45 13.42 -9.40 5.74
CA PHE A 45 14.84 -9.46 5.38
C PHE A 45 15.46 -10.75 5.91
N GLY A 46 16.49 -11.25 5.21
CA GLY A 46 17.22 -12.45 5.63
C GLY A 46 16.28 -13.64 5.83
N SER A 47 16.35 -14.27 7.00
CA SER A 47 15.51 -15.40 7.38
C SER A 47 14.06 -15.03 7.71
N ASP A 48 13.74 -13.74 7.86
CA ASP A 48 12.39 -13.25 8.20
C ASP A 48 11.66 -12.65 6.97
N ILE A 49 11.99 -13.15 5.79
CA ILE A 49 11.31 -12.73 4.56
C ILE A 49 9.82 -13.08 4.63
N GLY A 50 8.97 -12.13 4.23
CA GLY A 50 7.53 -12.30 4.39
C GLY A 50 6.98 -11.87 5.76
N ASN A 51 7.73 -11.14 6.58
CA ASN A 51 7.20 -10.49 7.79
C ASN A 51 7.73 -9.05 7.97
N GLY A 52 7.12 -8.28 8.88
CA GLY A 52 7.66 -7.00 9.32
C GLY A 52 7.64 -5.88 8.27
N HIS A 53 8.70 -5.07 8.24
CA HIS A 53 8.80 -3.88 7.39
C HIS A 53 8.95 -4.21 5.90
N TRP A 54 8.57 -3.26 5.03
CA TRP A 54 8.84 -3.37 3.60
C TRP A 54 10.32 -3.56 3.32
N ASN A 55 10.62 -4.45 2.40
CA ASN A 55 11.98 -4.65 1.90
C ASN A 55 12.27 -3.67 0.76
N GLN A 56 13.46 -3.77 0.15
CA GLN A 56 13.85 -2.88 -0.95
C GLN A 56 12.84 -2.89 -2.10
N LEU A 57 12.28 -4.06 -2.44
CA LEU A 57 11.27 -4.18 -3.48
C LEU A 57 9.95 -3.52 -3.04
N GLY A 58 9.50 -3.77 -1.80
CA GLY A 58 8.31 -3.14 -1.25
C GLY A 58 8.38 -1.62 -1.25
N HIS A 59 9.49 -1.04 -0.78
CA HIS A 59 9.71 0.40 -0.82
C HIS A 59 9.69 0.96 -2.24
N ARG A 60 10.31 0.27 -3.21
CA ARG A 60 10.32 0.70 -4.61
C ARG A 60 8.90 0.73 -5.19
N ILE A 61 8.14 -0.36 -5.06
CA ILE A 61 6.78 -0.44 -5.61
C ILE A 61 5.85 0.57 -4.93
N ALA A 62 5.96 0.76 -3.61
CA ALA A 62 5.22 1.80 -2.91
C ALA A 62 5.53 3.21 -3.46
N GLY A 63 6.81 3.52 -3.68
CA GLY A 63 7.23 4.79 -4.28
C GLY A 63 6.67 4.99 -5.70
N GLU A 64 6.71 3.96 -6.54
CA GLU A 64 6.15 3.98 -7.90
C GLU A 64 4.62 4.18 -7.90
N LEU A 65 3.90 3.56 -6.96
CA LEU A 65 2.45 3.75 -6.81
C LEU A 65 2.11 5.17 -6.36
N ILE A 66 2.81 5.69 -5.36
CA ILE A 66 2.62 7.07 -4.87
C ILE A 66 2.92 8.08 -5.98
N ALA A 67 4.06 7.95 -6.65
CA ALA A 67 4.48 8.87 -7.70
C ALA A 67 3.46 8.89 -8.86
N ARG A 68 2.95 7.72 -9.26
CA ARG A 68 1.92 7.61 -10.28
C ARG A 68 0.67 8.40 -9.92
N ASP A 69 0.15 8.22 -8.71
CA ASP A 69 -1.09 8.87 -8.30
C ASP A 69 -0.88 10.39 -8.18
N LEU A 70 0.22 10.83 -7.56
CA LEU A 70 0.56 12.25 -7.46
C LEU A 70 0.74 12.93 -8.83
N CYS A 71 1.37 12.24 -9.79
CA CYS A 71 1.61 12.77 -11.13
C CYS A 71 0.39 12.64 -12.06
N ALA A 72 -0.45 11.62 -11.91
CA ALA A 72 -1.65 11.42 -12.71
C ALA A 72 -2.75 12.44 -12.36
N ASP A 73 -2.91 12.75 -11.07
CA ASP A 73 -3.89 13.73 -10.60
C ASP A 73 -3.41 15.18 -10.73
N GLY A 74 -2.17 15.40 -11.15
CA GLY A 74 -1.64 16.74 -11.37
C GLY A 74 -1.75 17.63 -10.12
N ILE A 75 -1.40 17.12 -8.93
CA ILE A 75 -1.27 17.90 -7.67
C ILE A 75 -0.09 18.92 -7.75
N LEU A 76 0.42 19.17 -8.96
CA LEU A 76 1.32 20.25 -9.35
C LEU A 76 0.69 21.11 -10.47
N LYS A 77 -0.55 21.57 -10.28
CA LYS A 77 -1.12 22.70 -11.02
C LYS A 77 -1.66 23.75 -10.07
#